data_AF-A0A1B0AR51-F1
#
_entry.id   AF-A0A1B0AR51-F1
#
_cell.length_a   1.000
_cell.length_b   1.000
_cell.length_c   1.000
_cell.angle_alpha   90.00
_cell.angle_beta   90.00
_cell.angle_gamma   90.00
#
_symmetry.space_group_name_H-M   'P 1'
#
loop_
_entity.id
_entity.type
_entity.pdbx_description
1 polymer ?
#
loop_
_entity_poly.entity_id
_entity_poly.type
_entity_poly.pdbx_seq_one_letter_code
_entity_poly.pdbx_strand_id
1 'polypeptide(L)'
;MCPADNPSPYWHLNRKTNSLRKSKYKHDDPAALYKGPGGVELSKDVLNDLTQFTRKRSHAVIDVWWLYDDGGLTLLLPYIISTRRTWQSCKLRVYALANKKAELEFEQRSMASLLSKFRIDYSDLQLIPDITKKPQESSTQFFNELMKEFTVSEKENESANATKILGDEGMISEDDLMAVQDKTNRYLRLREYLLEQSTKSDLVVMTLPMPRKNIVTAPLYMAWLESLSRDMPPFLFVRGNQTSVLTFYS
;
A
#
# COMPACT_ATOMS: atom_id res chain seq x y z
N MET A 1 -16.86 -92.22 4.68
CA MET A 1 -17.25 -91.28 3.60
C MET A 1 -16.11 -90.30 3.41
N CYS A 2 -15.64 -90.14 2.17
CA CYS A 2 -14.45 -89.36 1.79
C CYS A 2 -14.60 -87.84 2.03
N PRO A 3 -13.47 -87.10 2.05
CA PRO A 3 -13.33 -85.68 2.40
C PRO A 3 -13.15 -84.74 1.18
N ALA A 4 -13.28 -83.42 1.39
CA ALA A 4 -12.82 -82.26 0.57
C ALA A 4 -13.51 -81.00 1.17
N ASP A 5 -12.95 -79.81 1.39
CA ASP A 5 -11.80 -79.09 0.81
C ASP A 5 -11.20 -78.08 1.82
N ASN A 6 -9.91 -77.81 1.66
CA ASN A 6 -9.15 -76.73 2.31
C ASN A 6 -9.08 -75.52 1.34
N PRO A 7 -8.92 -74.25 1.78
CA PRO A 7 -7.56 -73.70 1.82
C PRO A 7 -7.32 -72.66 2.94
N SER A 8 -6.20 -72.76 3.66
CA SER A 8 -4.97 -71.94 3.54
C SER A 8 -4.91 -70.68 4.43
N PRO A 9 -3.72 -70.33 4.97
CA PRO A 9 -3.54 -69.55 6.20
C PRO A 9 -3.19 -68.08 5.91
N TYR A 10 -3.01 -67.28 6.97
CA TYR A 10 -1.96 -66.26 7.14
C TYR A 10 -2.42 -65.03 7.96
N TRP A 11 -1.52 -64.70 8.90
CA TRP A 11 -1.27 -63.45 9.63
C TRP A 11 -2.32 -62.87 10.59
N HIS A 12 -1.93 -62.87 11.86
CA HIS A 12 -2.28 -61.84 12.83
C HIS A 12 -1.75 -60.49 12.35
N LEU A 13 -2.59 -59.46 12.27
CA LEU A 13 -2.12 -58.07 12.27
C LEU A 13 -2.72 -57.30 13.46
N ASN A 14 -1.78 -56.90 14.33
CA ASN A 14 -1.82 -55.80 15.26
C ASN A 14 -2.92 -54.76 15.00
N ARG A 15 -3.86 -54.62 15.94
CA ARG A 15 -4.60 -53.36 16.14
C ARG A 15 -3.60 -52.28 16.55
N LYS A 16 -3.01 -51.58 15.57
CA LYS A 16 -2.45 -50.26 15.83
C LYS A 16 -3.63 -49.34 16.15
N THR A 17 -3.67 -48.86 17.39
CA THR A 17 -4.55 -47.78 17.81
C THR A 17 -4.24 -46.57 16.94
N ASN A 18 -5.13 -46.30 15.98
CA ASN A 18 -5.02 -45.12 15.14
C ASN A 18 -5.39 -43.91 16.01
N SER A 19 -4.41 -43.37 16.73
CA SER A 19 -4.53 -42.07 17.38
C SER A 19 -4.47 -40.99 16.30
N LEU A 20 -5.55 -40.90 15.51
CA LEU A 20 -5.85 -39.70 14.74
C LEU A 20 -6.09 -38.59 15.76
N ARG A 21 -5.01 -37.91 16.16
CA ARG A 21 -5.09 -36.55 16.68
C ARG A 21 -5.86 -35.76 15.62
N LYS A 22 -7.16 -35.57 15.85
CA LYS A 22 -7.96 -34.58 15.15
C LYS A 22 -7.26 -33.24 15.37
N SER A 23 -6.40 -32.82 14.43
CA SER A 23 -5.96 -31.44 14.39
C SER A 23 -7.22 -30.63 14.15
N LYS A 24 -7.64 -29.87 15.16
CA LYS A 24 -8.66 -28.82 15.02
C LYS A 24 -8.10 -27.76 14.05
N TYR A 25 -8.09 -28.05 12.75
CA TYR A 25 -8.11 -26.97 11.77
C TYR A 25 -9.47 -26.31 11.96
N LYS A 26 -9.46 -25.06 12.45
CA LYS A 26 -10.65 -24.23 12.40
C LYS A 26 -11.08 -24.19 10.93
N HIS A 27 -12.31 -24.61 10.66
CA HIS A 27 -12.87 -24.72 9.31
C HIS A 27 -12.83 -23.39 8.53
N ASP A 28 -12.51 -22.28 9.20
CA ASP A 28 -12.46 -20.92 8.64
C ASP A 28 -11.07 -20.25 8.77
N ASP A 29 -9.97 -21.01 8.86
CA ASP A 29 -8.63 -20.38 8.85
C ASP A 29 -8.27 -19.90 7.42
N PRO A 30 -8.19 -18.58 7.15
CA PRO A 30 -7.86 -18.06 5.83
C PRO A 30 -6.50 -18.53 5.33
N ALA A 31 -5.57 -18.91 6.23
CA ALA A 31 -4.25 -19.41 5.87
C ALA A 31 -4.31 -20.75 5.13
N ALA A 32 -5.37 -21.55 5.33
CA ALA A 32 -5.53 -22.84 4.67
C ALA A 32 -5.71 -22.75 3.15
N LEU A 33 -6.09 -21.57 2.64
CA LEU A 33 -6.29 -21.31 1.21
C LEU A 33 -4.97 -21.06 0.46
N TYR A 34 -3.88 -20.73 1.16
CA TYR A 34 -2.62 -20.33 0.54
C TYR A 34 -1.60 -21.45 0.60
N LYS A 35 -1.19 -21.94 -0.56
CA LYS A 35 -0.11 -22.93 -0.73
C LYS A 35 0.85 -22.48 -1.81
N GLY A 36 2.12 -22.82 -1.66
CA GLY A 36 3.13 -22.60 -2.69
C GLY A 36 2.94 -23.50 -3.91
N PRO A 37 3.74 -23.29 -4.98
CA PRO A 37 3.77 -24.17 -6.14
C PRO A 37 3.94 -25.64 -5.72
N GLY A 38 3.13 -26.54 -6.26
CA GLY A 38 3.15 -27.96 -5.89
C GLY A 38 2.52 -28.29 -4.53
N GLY A 39 1.82 -27.34 -3.90
CA GLY A 39 1.10 -27.58 -2.64
C GLY A 39 1.96 -27.47 -1.38
N VAL A 40 3.18 -26.93 -1.50
CA VAL A 40 4.12 -26.74 -0.39
C VAL A 40 3.56 -25.75 0.63
N GLU A 41 3.72 -26.05 1.91
CA GLU A 41 3.32 -25.14 2.99
C GLU A 41 4.19 -23.88 2.97
N LEU A 42 3.53 -22.72 3.05
CA LEU A 42 4.20 -21.43 3.12
C LEU A 42 4.70 -21.18 4.54
N SER A 43 5.75 -20.36 4.67
CA SER A 43 6.22 -19.92 5.98
C SER A 43 5.13 -19.14 6.72
N LYS A 44 5.19 -19.15 8.06
CA LYS A 44 4.21 -18.43 8.89
C LYS A 44 4.17 -16.94 8.58
N ASP A 45 5.33 -16.35 8.29
CA ASP A 45 5.43 -14.91 8.01
C ASP A 45 4.72 -14.57 6.70
N VAL A 46 4.97 -15.34 5.64
CA VAL A 46 4.27 -15.16 4.35
C VAL A 46 2.76 -15.36 4.50
N LEU A 47 2.32 -16.35 5.28
CA LEU A 47 0.90 -16.56 5.54
C LEU A 47 0.29 -15.41 6.36
N ASN A 48 1.03 -14.85 7.31
CA ASN A 48 0.59 -13.70 8.09
C ASN A 48 0.39 -12.48 7.18
N ASP A 49 1.31 -12.24 6.25
CA ASP A 49 1.24 -11.13 5.29
C ASP A 49 0.08 -11.29 4.30
N LEU A 50 -0.12 -12.50 3.76
CA LEU A 50 -1.23 -12.80 2.84
C LEU A 50 -2.59 -12.69 3.50
N THR A 51 -2.70 -13.07 4.78
CA THR A 51 -3.96 -13.07 5.52
C THR A 51 -4.17 -11.82 6.37
N GLN A 52 -3.28 -10.83 6.28
CA GLN A 52 -3.20 -9.70 7.19
C GLN A 52 -4.50 -8.87 7.31
N PHE A 53 -5.28 -8.80 6.23
CA PHE A 53 -6.56 -8.06 6.16
C PHE A 53 -7.79 -8.89 6.58
N THR A 54 -7.66 -10.22 6.60
CA THR A 54 -8.74 -11.15 6.94
C THR A 54 -8.83 -11.43 8.44
N ARG A 55 -7.71 -11.24 9.14
CA ARG A 55 -7.62 -11.44 10.60
C ARG A 55 -8.17 -10.23 11.32
N LYS A 56 -8.76 -10.45 12.50
CA LYS A 56 -9.23 -9.37 13.36
C LYS A 56 -8.05 -8.54 13.84
N ARG A 57 -8.10 -7.23 13.64
CA ARG A 57 -7.08 -6.27 14.08
C ARG A 57 -7.62 -5.45 15.25
N SER A 58 -7.09 -5.67 16.44
CA SER A 58 -7.36 -4.82 17.60
C SER A 58 -6.51 -3.56 17.52
N HIS A 59 -7.14 -2.38 17.65
CA HIS A 59 -6.44 -1.08 17.69
C HIS A 59 -5.63 -0.72 16.45
N ALA A 60 -6.05 -1.19 15.28
CA ALA A 60 -5.37 -0.87 14.02
C ALA A 60 -5.36 0.64 13.75
N VAL A 61 -4.34 1.16 13.09
CA VAL A 61 -4.29 2.55 12.64
C VAL A 61 -4.33 2.61 11.12
N ILE A 62 -5.29 3.36 10.58
CA ILE A 62 -5.35 3.67 9.15
C ILE A 62 -5.06 5.16 8.99
N ASP A 63 -3.98 5.45 8.25
CA ASP A 63 -3.62 6.82 7.91
C ASP A 63 -4.16 7.17 6.54
N VAL A 64 -4.88 8.29 6.46
CA VAL A 64 -5.51 8.78 5.25
C VAL A 64 -4.83 10.07 4.82
N TRP A 65 -4.05 10.00 3.75
CA TRP A 65 -3.35 11.13 3.15
C TRP A 65 -4.19 11.70 2.02
N TRP A 66 -5.07 12.63 2.39
CA TRP A 66 -6.00 13.29 1.48
C TRP A 66 -5.36 14.56 0.93
N LEU A 67 -4.68 14.41 -0.21
CA LEU A 67 -3.82 15.46 -0.76
C LEU A 67 -4.58 16.46 -1.65
N TYR A 68 -5.59 15.97 -2.36
CA TYR A 68 -6.40 16.75 -3.30
C TYR A 68 -7.83 16.21 -3.31
N ASP A 69 -8.77 17.03 -3.77
CA ASP A 69 -10.15 16.60 -3.97
C ASP A 69 -10.23 15.59 -5.12
N ASP A 70 -10.63 14.36 -4.78
CA ASP A 70 -10.85 13.25 -5.71
C ASP A 70 -12.33 12.86 -5.79
N GLY A 71 -13.25 13.72 -5.31
CA GLY A 71 -14.67 13.42 -5.14
C GLY A 71 -14.99 12.74 -3.81
N GLY A 72 -14.01 12.60 -2.92
CA GLY A 72 -14.14 12.04 -1.58
C GLY A 72 -13.91 10.53 -1.49
N LEU A 73 -13.47 9.88 -2.57
CA LEU A 73 -13.25 8.44 -2.61
C LEU A 73 -12.12 8.01 -1.67
N THR A 74 -11.02 8.79 -1.61
CA THR A 74 -9.89 8.55 -0.70
C THR A 74 -10.33 8.50 0.76
N LEU A 75 -11.33 9.29 1.16
CA LEU A 75 -11.90 9.28 2.51
C LEU A 75 -12.93 8.17 2.72
N LEU A 76 -13.72 7.87 1.69
CA LEU A 76 -14.79 6.86 1.74
C LEU A 76 -14.25 5.45 1.95
N LEU A 77 -13.14 5.08 1.28
CA LEU A 77 -12.59 3.72 1.36
C LEU A 77 -12.16 3.33 2.80
N PRO A 78 -11.32 4.13 3.51
CA PRO A 78 -10.99 3.90 4.92
C PRO A 78 -12.22 3.82 5.82
N TYR A 79 -13.23 4.67 5.59
CA TYR A 79 -14.49 4.63 6.34
C TYR A 79 -15.22 3.30 6.13
N ILE A 80 -15.36 2.82 4.89
CA ILE A 80 -15.99 1.51 4.63
C ILE A 80 -15.20 0.39 5.30
N ILE A 81 -13.87 0.45 5.30
CA ILE A 81 -13.01 -0.53 5.97
C ILE A 81 -13.26 -0.52 7.47
N SER A 82 -13.35 0.66 8.10
CA SER A 82 -13.64 0.79 9.53
C SER A 82 -15.04 0.28 9.91
N THR A 83 -15.99 0.16 8.99
CA THR A 83 -17.29 -0.49 9.29
C THR A 83 -17.23 -2.01 9.37
N ARG A 84 -16.13 -2.65 8.94
CA ARG A 84 -16.03 -4.12 8.87
C ARG A 84 -15.59 -4.72 10.19
N ARG A 85 -16.16 -5.88 10.56
CA ARG A 85 -15.90 -6.58 11.84
C ARG A 85 -14.41 -6.79 12.15
N THR A 86 -13.59 -7.00 11.12
CA THR A 86 -12.13 -7.21 11.24
C THR A 86 -11.37 -5.94 11.61
N TRP A 87 -11.88 -4.77 11.24
CA TRP A 87 -11.26 -3.46 11.42
C TRP A 87 -12.12 -2.47 12.22
N GLN A 88 -13.23 -2.92 12.82
CA GLN A 88 -14.20 -2.06 13.50
C GLN A 88 -13.65 -1.22 14.66
N SER A 89 -12.49 -1.59 15.19
CA SER A 89 -11.79 -0.87 16.27
C SER A 89 -10.59 -0.07 15.77
N CYS A 90 -10.49 0.16 14.46
CA CYS A 90 -9.40 0.95 13.90
C CYS A 90 -9.58 2.44 14.20
N LYS A 91 -8.46 3.15 14.24
CA LYS A 91 -8.40 4.61 14.36
C LYS A 91 -8.05 5.19 13.00
N LEU A 92 -8.84 6.14 12.52
CA LEU A 92 -8.55 6.89 11.31
C LEU A 92 -7.79 8.17 11.68
N ARG A 93 -6.57 8.36 11.15
CA ARG A 93 -5.85 9.64 11.23
C ARG A 93 -5.83 10.27 9.85
N VAL A 94 -6.24 11.53 9.75
CA VAL A 94 -6.35 12.23 8.47
C VAL A 94 -5.23 13.25 8.35
N TYR A 95 -4.51 13.19 7.23
CA TYR A 95 -3.46 14.14 6.86
C TYR A 95 -3.90 14.88 5.60
N ALA A 96 -3.86 16.21 5.63
CA ALA A 96 -4.17 17.04 4.47
C ALA A 96 -3.07 18.09 4.25
N LEU A 97 -2.92 18.51 3.00
CA LEU A 97 -1.94 19.55 2.64
C LEU A 97 -2.46 20.92 3.03
N ALA A 98 -1.59 21.75 3.59
CA ALA A 98 -1.89 23.15 3.82
C ALA A 98 -1.30 24.03 2.72
N ASN A 99 -2.08 25.02 2.26
CA ASN A 99 -1.61 25.92 1.21
C ASN A 99 -0.71 27.02 1.78
N LYS A 100 -1.06 27.55 2.97
CA LYS A 100 -0.35 28.66 3.61
C LYS A 100 -0.26 28.46 5.11
N LYS A 101 0.94 28.66 5.65
CA LYS A 101 1.19 28.54 7.09
C LYS A 101 0.34 29.49 7.95
N ALA A 102 0.00 30.67 7.43
CA ALA A 102 -0.81 31.66 8.14
C ALA A 102 -2.30 31.27 8.29
N GLU A 103 -2.79 30.32 7.49
CA GLU A 103 -4.21 29.95 7.43
C GLU A 103 -4.47 28.53 7.97
N LEU A 104 -3.47 27.88 8.58
CA LEU A 104 -3.54 26.49 9.06
C LEU A 104 -4.74 26.22 9.97
N GLU A 105 -4.97 27.07 10.97
CA GLU A 105 -6.09 26.85 11.90
C GLU A 105 -7.45 26.95 11.19
N PHE A 106 -7.58 27.86 10.23
CA PHE A 106 -8.81 28.03 9.47
C PHE A 106 -9.04 26.83 8.53
N GLU A 107 -8.00 26.42 7.79
CA GLU A 107 -8.06 25.24 6.92
C GLU A 107 -8.39 23.98 7.75
N GLN A 108 -7.81 23.82 8.95
CA GLN A 108 -8.05 22.67 9.81
C GLN A 108 -9.51 22.64 10.30
N ARG A 109 -10.07 23.78 10.70
CA ARG A 109 -11.50 23.88 11.10
C ARG A 109 -12.43 23.60 9.92
N SER A 110 -12.09 24.10 8.73
CA SER A 110 -12.85 23.86 7.51
C SER A 110 -12.88 22.35 7.17
N MET A 111 -11.72 21.69 7.23
CA MET A 111 -11.60 20.25 7.02
C MET A 111 -12.33 19.43 8.09
N ALA A 112 -12.22 19.80 9.37
CA ALA A 112 -12.97 19.15 10.45
C ALA A 112 -14.49 19.28 10.24
N SER A 113 -14.98 20.46 9.83
CA SER A 113 -16.40 20.68 9.52
C SER A 113 -16.85 19.80 8.34
N LEU A 114 -16.02 19.67 7.31
CA LEU A 114 -16.32 18.83 6.16
C LEU A 114 -16.38 17.34 6.51
N LEU A 115 -15.41 16.83 7.26
CA LEU A 115 -15.39 15.43 7.73
C LEU A 115 -16.60 15.12 8.63
N SER A 116 -16.97 16.07 9.50
CA SER A 116 -18.17 15.96 10.33
C SER A 116 -19.45 15.86 9.49
N LYS A 117 -19.58 16.68 8.43
CA LYS A 117 -20.71 16.60 7.49
C LYS A 117 -20.76 15.26 6.75
N PHE A 118 -19.60 14.67 6.46
CA PHE A 118 -19.50 13.33 5.89
C PHE A 118 -19.69 12.20 6.91
N ARG A 119 -19.83 12.51 8.21
CA ARG A 119 -19.95 11.55 9.31
C ARG A 119 -18.79 10.56 9.36
N ILE A 120 -17.59 11.06 9.03
CA ILE A 120 -16.37 10.29 9.13
C ILE A 120 -15.77 10.57 10.49
N ASP A 121 -15.85 9.58 11.38
CA ASP A 121 -15.18 9.64 12.67
C ASP A 121 -13.67 9.43 12.47
N TYR A 122 -12.89 10.35 13.01
CA TYR A 122 -11.42 10.31 12.97
C TYR A 122 -10.85 10.56 14.36
N SER A 123 -9.69 9.97 14.64
CA SER A 123 -8.99 10.16 15.91
C SER A 123 -8.06 11.37 15.91
N ASP A 124 -7.56 11.76 14.74
CA ASP A 124 -6.66 12.90 14.59
C ASP A 124 -6.74 13.51 13.19
N LEU A 125 -6.55 14.82 13.09
CA LEU A 125 -6.50 15.58 11.84
C LEU A 125 -5.29 16.52 11.85
N GLN A 126 -4.30 16.21 11.03
CA GLN A 126 -3.06 16.96 10.92
C GLN A 126 -2.94 17.63 9.55
N LEU A 127 -2.64 18.92 9.54
CA LEU A 127 -2.27 19.63 8.33
C LEU A 127 -0.77 19.64 8.14
N ILE A 128 -0.32 19.36 6.92
CA ILE A 128 1.09 19.29 6.56
C ILE A 128 1.48 20.60 5.86
N PRO A 129 2.26 21.47 6.53
CA PRO A 129 2.76 22.68 5.91
C PRO A 129 3.99 22.39 5.04
N ASP A 130 4.42 23.40 4.28
CA ASP A 130 5.79 23.52 3.79
C ASP A 130 6.29 22.38 2.86
N ILE A 131 5.40 21.68 2.15
CA ILE A 131 5.79 20.65 1.18
C ILE A 131 6.60 21.21 -0.01
N THR A 132 6.63 22.53 -0.19
CA THR A 132 7.39 23.21 -1.24
C THR A 132 8.83 23.52 -0.85
N LYS A 133 9.25 23.22 0.39
CA LYS A 133 10.64 23.38 0.83
C LYS A 133 11.55 22.37 0.12
N LYS A 134 12.85 22.68 0.11
CA LYS A 134 13.86 21.75 -0.39
C LYS A 134 13.84 20.44 0.43
N PRO A 135 13.82 19.27 -0.22
CA PRO A 135 13.92 17.99 0.48
C PRO A 135 15.27 17.82 1.15
N GLN A 136 15.33 16.87 2.08
CA GLN A 136 16.59 16.44 2.68
C GLN A 136 17.52 15.86 1.62
N GLU A 137 18.82 15.96 1.88
CA GLU A 137 19.84 15.45 0.98
C GLU A 137 19.72 13.93 0.81
N SER A 138 19.43 13.20 1.89
CA SER A 138 19.17 11.76 1.89
C SER A 138 18.02 11.36 0.96
N SER A 139 16.89 12.08 1.02
CA SER A 139 15.73 11.85 0.14
C SER A 139 16.09 12.11 -1.33
N THR A 140 16.92 13.12 -1.59
CA THR A 140 17.38 13.46 -2.93
C THR A 140 18.34 12.39 -3.48
N GLN A 141 19.28 11.93 -2.67
CA GLN A 141 20.21 10.85 -3.02
C GLN A 141 19.46 9.56 -3.33
N PHE A 142 18.53 9.17 -2.46
CA PHE A 142 17.65 8.02 -2.69
C PHE A 142 16.91 8.09 -4.03
N PHE A 143 16.36 9.26 -4.38
CA PHE A 143 15.66 9.44 -5.65
C PHE A 143 16.60 9.36 -6.85
N ASN A 144 17.79 9.95 -6.75
CA ASN A 144 18.79 9.90 -7.82
C ASN A 144 19.28 8.47 -8.05
N GLU A 145 19.44 7.67 -6.99
CA GLU A 145 19.76 6.24 -7.10
C GLU A 145 18.66 5.46 -7.82
N LEU A 146 17.38 5.74 -7.53
CA LEU A 146 16.24 5.14 -8.20
C LEU A 146 16.18 5.48 -9.69
N MET A 147 16.58 6.70 -10.06
CA MET A 147 16.54 7.20 -11.43
C MET A 147 17.78 6.86 -12.26
N LYS A 148 18.87 6.42 -11.62
CA LYS A 148 20.20 6.25 -12.24
C LYS A 148 20.18 5.41 -13.52
N GLU A 149 19.36 4.37 -13.57
CA GLU A 149 19.26 3.47 -14.74
C GLU A 149 18.39 4.02 -15.88
N PHE A 150 17.63 5.08 -15.62
CA PHE A 150 16.68 5.69 -16.56
C PHE A 150 17.14 7.04 -17.10
N THR A 151 18.20 7.61 -16.53
CA THR A 151 18.81 8.88 -16.98
C THR A 151 19.88 8.64 -18.03
N VAL A 152 19.87 9.44 -19.10
CA VAL A 152 20.93 9.40 -20.11
C VAL A 152 22.17 10.09 -19.56
N SER A 153 23.24 9.35 -19.28
CA SER A 153 24.55 9.95 -19.09
C SER A 153 25.23 10.16 -20.44
N GLU A 154 25.70 11.38 -20.73
CA GLU A 154 26.52 11.67 -21.93
C GLU A 154 27.85 10.89 -21.95
N LYS A 155 28.20 10.23 -20.85
CA LYS A 155 29.41 9.41 -20.70
C LYS A 155 28.97 7.95 -20.58
N GLU A 156 29.52 7.14 -21.48
CA GLU A 156 29.45 5.67 -21.58
C GLU A 156 28.36 5.10 -22.51
N ASN A 157 28.79 4.84 -23.75
CA ASN A 157 28.22 3.88 -24.70
C ASN A 157 28.26 2.41 -24.19
N GLU A 158 28.21 2.17 -22.87
CA GLU A 158 28.28 0.81 -22.29
C GLU A 158 26.92 0.29 -21.78
N SER A 159 25.88 1.12 -21.71
CA SER A 159 24.53 0.69 -21.32
C SER A 159 23.68 0.14 -22.47
N ALA A 160 24.29 -0.56 -23.43
CA ALA A 160 23.62 -1.17 -24.59
C ALA A 160 22.49 -2.17 -24.21
N ASN A 161 22.42 -2.60 -22.94
CA ASN A 161 21.37 -3.49 -22.44
C ASN A 161 20.10 -2.76 -21.95
N ALA A 162 20.20 -1.56 -21.36
CA ALA A 162 19.03 -0.80 -20.91
C ALA A 162 18.27 -0.19 -22.11
N THR A 163 19.01 0.33 -23.09
CA THR A 163 18.47 0.85 -24.36
C THR A 163 17.75 -0.22 -25.18
N LYS A 164 18.16 -1.49 -25.06
CA LYS A 164 17.52 -2.62 -25.76
C LYS A 164 16.16 -3.02 -25.21
N ILE A 165 15.86 -2.74 -23.94
CA ILE A 165 14.64 -3.21 -23.26
C ILE A 165 13.54 -2.13 -23.26
N LEU A 166 13.90 -0.86 -23.12
CA LEU A 166 12.94 0.23 -22.93
C LEU A 166 12.69 1.08 -24.18
N GLY A 167 13.52 0.95 -25.22
CA GLY A 167 13.50 1.86 -26.37
C GLY A 167 13.83 3.31 -25.99
N ASP A 168 13.83 4.21 -26.97
CA ASP A 168 14.11 5.64 -26.79
C ASP A 168 13.09 6.33 -25.85
N GLU A 169 11.87 5.78 -25.73
CA GLU A 169 10.78 6.33 -24.91
C GLU A 169 10.97 6.20 -23.39
N GLY A 170 11.91 5.35 -22.95
CA GLY A 170 12.19 5.12 -21.53
C GLY A 170 13.34 5.97 -20.97
N MET A 171 14.06 6.67 -21.83
CA MET A 171 15.20 7.48 -21.43
C MET A 171 14.75 8.89 -21.05
N ILE A 172 15.36 9.44 -20.00
CA ILE A 172 15.00 10.74 -19.45
C ILE A 172 16.21 11.67 -19.53
N SER A 173 16.02 12.81 -20.17
CA SER A 173 17.04 13.85 -20.27
C SER A 173 17.16 14.67 -18.98
N GLU A 174 18.29 15.36 -18.79
CA GLU A 174 18.43 16.30 -17.68
C GLU A 174 17.41 17.44 -17.76
N ASP A 175 17.08 17.90 -18.98
CA ASP A 175 16.06 18.93 -19.21
C ASP A 175 14.66 18.48 -18.74
N ASP A 176 14.29 17.22 -18.98
CA ASP A 176 13.03 16.65 -18.51
C ASP A 176 12.96 16.64 -16.97
N LEU A 177 14.07 16.27 -16.31
CA LEU A 177 14.17 16.27 -14.85
C LEU A 177 14.08 17.68 -14.27
N MET A 178 14.77 18.63 -14.89
CA MET A 178 14.73 20.04 -14.49
C MET A 178 13.32 20.62 -14.64
N ALA A 179 12.62 20.29 -15.72
CA ALA A 179 11.26 20.78 -15.98
C ALA A 179 10.23 20.38 -14.91
N VAL A 180 10.47 19.28 -14.18
CA VAL A 180 9.57 18.80 -13.13
C VAL A 180 10.20 18.76 -11.74
N GLN A 181 11.35 19.42 -11.55
CA GLN A 181 12.12 19.38 -10.30
C GLN A 181 11.30 19.82 -9.08
N ASP A 182 10.48 20.86 -9.21
CA ASP A 182 9.61 21.32 -8.12
C ASP A 182 8.58 20.25 -7.69
N LYS A 183 8.07 19.45 -8.64
CA LYS A 183 7.13 18.36 -8.32
C LYS A 183 7.87 17.22 -7.64
N THR A 184 9.04 16.84 -8.16
CA THR A 184 9.91 15.84 -7.52
C THR A 184 10.20 16.24 -6.07
N ASN A 185 10.62 17.49 -5.84
CA ASN A 185 10.88 18.01 -4.50
C ASN A 185 9.67 17.88 -3.57
N ARG A 186 8.46 18.20 -4.06
CA ARG A 186 7.22 18.03 -3.28
C ARG A 186 6.96 16.58 -2.89
N TYR A 187 7.17 15.63 -3.79
CA TYR A 187 7.00 14.21 -3.47
C TYR A 187 8.06 13.70 -2.49
N LEU A 188 9.29 14.17 -2.59
CA LEU A 188 10.35 13.82 -1.62
C LEU A 188 10.06 14.40 -0.23
N ARG A 189 9.60 15.66 -0.15
CA ARG A 189 9.10 16.23 1.10
C ARG A 189 7.91 15.44 1.66
N LEU A 190 7.01 14.99 0.80
CA LEU A 190 5.87 14.19 1.21
C LEU A 190 6.31 12.82 1.75
N ARG A 191 7.30 12.17 1.11
CA ARG A 191 7.92 10.93 1.60
C ARG A 191 8.48 11.10 3.01
N GLU A 192 9.15 12.21 3.29
CA GLU A 192 9.72 12.46 4.62
C GLU A 192 8.64 12.50 5.70
N TYR A 193 7.52 13.20 5.44
CA TYR A 193 6.40 13.21 6.37
C TYR A 193 5.72 11.84 6.50
N LEU A 194 5.61 11.09 5.40
CA LEU A 194 5.09 9.72 5.43
C LEU A 194 5.92 8.81 6.34
N LEU A 195 7.25 8.88 6.20
CA LEU A 195 8.16 8.08 7.02
C LEU A 195 8.08 8.46 8.50
N GLU A 196 7.95 9.76 8.79
CA GLU A 196 7.82 10.27 10.15
C GLU A 196 6.51 9.84 10.83
N GLN A 197 5.38 9.92 10.11
CA GLN A 197 4.05 9.81 10.73
C GLN A 197 3.40 8.42 10.56
N SER A 198 3.72 7.70 9.49
CA SER A 198 2.92 6.56 9.01
C SER A 198 3.67 5.23 8.90
N THR A 199 4.93 5.14 9.31
CA THR A 199 5.72 3.88 9.29
C THR A 199 5.19 2.79 10.21
N LYS A 200 4.41 3.15 11.25
CA LYS A 200 3.85 2.21 12.23
C LYS A 200 2.36 1.93 12.03
N SER A 201 1.79 2.41 10.93
CA SER A 201 0.37 2.25 10.63
C SER A 201 0.09 0.86 10.07
N ASP A 202 -1.14 0.37 10.20
CA ASP A 202 -1.54 -0.92 9.64
C ASP A 202 -1.94 -0.81 8.17
N LEU A 203 -2.35 0.38 7.73
CA LEU A 203 -2.70 0.70 6.35
C LEU A 203 -2.50 2.20 6.09
N VAL A 204 -1.90 2.52 4.96
CA VAL A 204 -1.83 3.91 4.46
C VAL A 204 -2.67 4.02 3.20
N VAL A 205 -3.62 4.96 3.19
CA VAL A 205 -4.46 5.25 2.03
C VAL A 205 -4.13 6.67 1.59
N MET A 206 -3.64 6.84 0.36
CA MET A 206 -3.20 8.13 -0.16
C MET A 206 -3.86 8.43 -1.49
N THR A 207 -4.22 9.70 -1.71
CA THR A 207 -4.62 10.17 -3.04
C THR A 207 -3.49 9.94 -4.05
N LEU A 208 -3.74 9.17 -5.10
CA LEU A 208 -2.79 8.85 -6.16
C LEU A 208 -2.33 10.15 -6.83
N PRO A 209 -1.03 10.49 -6.76
CA PRO A 209 -0.53 11.64 -7.47
C PRO A 209 -0.62 11.41 -8.97
N MET A 210 -1.19 12.37 -9.71
CA MET A 210 -1.38 12.21 -11.15
C MET A 210 -0.49 13.16 -11.95
N PRO A 211 0.38 12.64 -12.84
CA PRO A 211 1.16 13.46 -13.73
C PRO A 211 0.26 14.08 -14.79
N ARG A 212 0.71 15.21 -15.33
CA ARG A 212 0.12 15.75 -16.56
C ARG A 212 0.62 14.91 -17.73
N LYS A 213 -0.31 14.44 -18.57
CA LYS A 213 0.02 13.71 -19.79
C LYS A 213 0.99 14.55 -20.64
N ASN A 214 1.94 13.88 -21.28
CA ASN A 214 2.93 14.46 -22.20
C ASN A 214 3.97 15.41 -21.55
N ILE A 215 4.04 15.46 -20.21
CA ILE A 215 5.09 16.20 -19.50
C ILE A 215 5.99 15.26 -18.70
N VAL A 216 5.44 14.15 -18.21
CA VAL A 216 6.15 13.20 -17.33
C VAL A 216 6.24 11.87 -18.04
N THR A 217 7.47 11.35 -18.16
CA THR A 217 7.74 10.03 -18.72
C THR A 217 7.28 8.92 -17.75
N ALA A 218 7.03 7.72 -18.28
CA ALA A 218 6.56 6.61 -17.47
C ALA A 218 7.55 6.23 -16.34
N PRO A 219 8.87 6.12 -16.58
CA PRO A 219 9.81 5.77 -15.51
C PRO A 219 9.86 6.84 -14.41
N LEU A 220 9.78 8.12 -14.76
CA LEU A 220 9.77 9.21 -13.79
C LEU A 220 8.52 9.17 -12.91
N TYR A 221 7.36 8.92 -13.51
CA TYR A 221 6.13 8.78 -12.76
C TYR A 221 6.18 7.57 -11.80
N MET A 222 6.66 6.43 -12.28
CA MET A 222 6.83 5.24 -11.44
C MET A 222 7.83 5.47 -10.30
N ALA A 223 8.91 6.21 -10.56
CA ALA A 223 9.87 6.57 -9.53
C ALA A 223 9.26 7.46 -8.43
N TRP A 224 8.34 8.37 -8.76
CA TRP A 224 7.61 9.13 -7.75
C TRP A 224 6.70 8.23 -6.89
N LEU A 225 5.97 7.29 -7.50
CA LEU A 225 5.12 6.37 -6.75
C LEU A 225 5.94 5.48 -5.83
N GLU A 226 7.01 4.89 -6.35
CA GLU A 226 7.96 4.07 -5.59
C GLU A 226 8.58 4.88 -4.43
N SER A 227 8.94 6.14 -4.68
CA SER A 227 9.45 7.02 -3.62
C SER A 227 8.43 7.29 -2.53
N LEU A 228 7.13 7.26 -2.80
CA LEU A 228 6.12 7.46 -1.77
C LEU A 228 5.81 6.16 -1.00
N SER A 229 5.89 5.00 -1.66
CA SER A 229 5.47 3.72 -1.08
C SER A 229 6.59 2.83 -0.55
N ARG A 230 7.86 3.04 -0.94
CA ARG A 230 8.97 2.19 -0.48
C ARG A 230 9.18 2.33 1.03
N ASP A 231 9.38 1.20 1.70
CA ASP A 231 9.55 1.08 3.17
C ASP A 231 8.32 1.50 3.99
N MET A 232 7.15 1.55 3.35
CA MET A 232 5.89 1.83 4.03
C MET A 232 5.13 0.55 4.37
N PRO A 233 4.23 0.59 5.36
CA PRO A 233 3.21 -0.44 5.56
C PRO A 233 2.36 -0.62 4.30
N PRO A 234 1.42 -1.60 4.27
CA PRO A 234 0.53 -1.77 3.14
C PRO A 234 -0.06 -0.44 2.68
N PHE A 235 0.17 -0.13 1.40
CA PHE A 235 -0.06 1.20 0.84
C PHE A 235 -1.09 1.11 -0.28
N LEU A 236 -2.13 1.94 -0.19
CA LEU A 236 -3.21 2.00 -1.17
C LEU A 236 -3.25 3.39 -1.80
N PHE A 237 -2.84 3.49 -3.06
CA PHE A 237 -3.09 4.68 -3.86
C PHE A 237 -4.53 4.69 -4.38
N VAL A 238 -5.22 5.81 -4.21
CA VAL A 238 -6.64 5.97 -4.59
C VAL A 238 -6.80 7.14 -5.52
N ARG A 239 -7.55 6.94 -6.61
CA ARG A 239 -7.98 8.02 -7.48
C ARG A 239 -9.47 7.90 -7.76
N GLY A 240 -10.25 8.87 -7.31
CA GLY A 240 -11.62 9.04 -7.78
C GLY A 240 -11.68 9.68 -9.17
N ASN A 241 -12.86 9.65 -9.77
CA ASN A 241 -13.18 10.27 -11.07
C ASN A 241 -13.71 11.71 -10.92
N GLN A 242 -13.46 12.36 -9.76
CA GLN A 242 -13.91 13.72 -9.44
C GLN A 242 -15.45 13.88 -9.37
N THR A 243 -16.22 12.80 -9.47
CA THR A 243 -17.66 12.82 -9.19
C THR A 243 -17.86 12.62 -7.69
N SER A 244 -18.66 13.47 -7.06
CA SER A 244 -18.89 13.40 -5.61
C SER A 244 -19.51 12.06 -5.23
N VAL A 245 -18.82 11.29 -4.40
CA VAL A 245 -19.34 10.04 -3.82
C VAL A 245 -19.83 10.24 -2.38
N LEU A 246 -19.49 11.38 -1.78
CA LEU A 246 -19.99 11.80 -0.48
C LEU A 246 -21.17 12.77 -0.68
N THR A 247 -22.25 12.55 0.05
CA THR A 247 -23.47 13.36 -0.03
C THR A 247 -23.77 14.01 1.31
N PHE A 248 -24.24 15.26 1.27
CA PHE A 248 -24.74 15.97 2.43
C PHE A 248 -26.22 15.68 2.59
N TYR A 249 -26.65 15.35 3.80
CA TYR A 249 -28.07 15.43 4.13
C TYR A 249 -28.34 16.91 4.41
N SER A 250 -29.20 17.52 3.59
CA SER A 250 -29.72 18.87 3.82
C SER A 250 -30.74 18.85 4.95
#